data_AF-A0A6J4TC02-F1
#
_entry.id   AF-A0A6J4TC02-F1
#
_cell.length_a   1.000
_cell.length_b   1.000
_cell.length_c   1.000
_cell.angle_alpha   90.00
_cell.angle_beta   90.00
_cell.angle_gamma   90.00
#
_symmetry.space_group_name_H-M   'P 1'
#
loop_
_entity.id
_entity.type
_entity.pdbx_description
1 polymer ?
#
loop_
_entity_poly.entity_id
_entity_poly.type
_entity_poly.pdbx_seq_one_letter_code
_entity_poly.pdbx_strand_id
1 'polypeptide(L)'
;MGRFERWVLVGALGAALAGCATAPRQAVAPPPPAPVPQQLPYRWTQGNAPQAHKDAVALFGPVALKPGDSLWAPSIPDGEAKIVIDLLTQTFYVYRGDRLAGVSTISSGKKGKETPLGFWAVRTKKVKGFSRKYDNAPMPYMQMYDEKGIAFHAGKLPGYPASHGCVRLPLKFAERLYGLTKIGTKVIIEG
;
A
#
# COMPACT_ATOMS: atom_id res chain seq x y z
N MET A 1 29.21 -97.63 -3.96
CA MET A 1 30.42 -96.82 -4.20
C MET A 1 30.03 -95.38 -4.46
N GLY A 2 30.31 -94.47 -3.52
CA GLY A 2 30.30 -92.99 -3.66
C GLY A 2 28.93 -92.36 -3.96
N ARG A 3 28.53 -91.20 -3.45
CA ARG A 3 29.24 -90.08 -2.85
C ARG A 3 28.12 -89.20 -2.23
N PHE A 4 28.14 -88.94 -0.92
CA PHE A 4 27.17 -88.04 -0.28
C PHE A 4 27.70 -86.60 -0.38
N GLU A 5 26.91 -85.71 -1.00
CA GLU A 5 27.22 -84.28 -1.12
C GLU A 5 26.80 -83.52 0.13
N ARG A 6 27.70 -82.63 0.57
CA ARG A 6 27.51 -81.58 1.57
C ARG A 6 27.01 -80.32 0.86
N TRP A 7 25.94 -79.70 1.37
CA TRP A 7 25.65 -78.30 1.10
C TRP A 7 25.52 -77.55 2.43
N VAL A 8 26.43 -76.59 2.62
CA VAL A 8 26.44 -75.62 3.72
C VAL A 8 25.67 -74.38 3.26
N LEU A 9 24.64 -73.99 4.01
CA LEU A 9 23.94 -72.72 3.84
C LEU A 9 24.77 -71.59 4.45
N VAL A 10 25.14 -70.58 3.64
CA VAL A 10 25.67 -69.30 4.11
C VAL A 10 24.60 -68.24 3.84
N GLY A 11 23.99 -67.74 4.91
CA GLY A 11 23.08 -66.59 4.87
C GLY A 11 23.88 -65.28 4.84
N ALA A 12 23.66 -64.46 3.82
CA ALA A 12 24.19 -63.11 3.74
C ALA A 12 23.20 -62.12 4.38
N LEU A 13 23.62 -61.44 5.46
CA LEU A 13 22.93 -60.26 5.97
C LEU A 13 23.25 -59.06 5.04
N GLY A 14 22.23 -58.58 4.32
CA GLY A 14 22.29 -57.32 3.59
C GLY A 14 22.01 -56.13 4.51
N ALA A 15 22.96 -55.19 4.60
CA ALA A 15 22.78 -53.92 5.27
C ALA A 15 21.90 -52.98 4.43
N ALA A 16 20.77 -52.53 4.98
CA ALA A 16 19.92 -51.53 4.35
C ALA A 16 20.43 -50.11 4.64
N LEU A 17 20.84 -49.38 3.61
CA LEU A 17 21.21 -47.97 3.69
C LEU A 17 19.95 -47.10 3.79
N ALA A 18 19.84 -46.33 4.88
CA ALA A 18 18.79 -45.34 5.07
C ALA A 18 19.01 -44.14 4.12
N GLY A 19 18.19 -44.04 3.07
CA GLY A 19 18.16 -42.89 2.18
C GLY A 19 17.41 -41.71 2.81
N CYS A 20 18.06 -40.54 2.90
CA CYS A 20 17.41 -39.29 3.27
C CYS A 20 16.41 -38.89 2.17
N ALA A 21 15.11 -39.07 2.44
CA ALA A 21 14.06 -38.61 1.54
C ALA A 21 14.00 -37.07 1.53
N THR A 22 14.44 -36.47 0.43
CA THR A 22 14.29 -35.03 0.18
C THR A 22 12.84 -34.79 -0.27
N ALA A 23 12.03 -34.18 0.60
CA ALA A 23 10.67 -33.82 0.23
C ALA A 23 10.68 -32.80 -0.94
N PRO A 24 9.82 -32.95 -1.96
CA PRO A 24 9.76 -32.02 -3.06
C PRO A 24 9.33 -30.64 -2.56
N ARG A 25 10.17 -29.63 -2.81
CA ARG A 25 9.90 -28.23 -2.51
C ARG A 25 8.65 -27.79 -3.30
N GLN A 26 7.56 -27.48 -2.60
CA GLN A 26 6.39 -26.87 -3.24
C GLN A 26 6.82 -25.58 -3.93
N ALA A 27 6.67 -25.55 -5.26
CA ALA A 27 6.92 -24.36 -6.05
C ALA A 27 5.82 -23.34 -5.72
N VAL A 28 6.19 -22.27 -4.99
CA VAL A 28 5.31 -21.12 -4.81
C VAL A 28 5.14 -20.48 -6.17
N ALA A 29 3.89 -20.40 -6.65
CA ALA A 29 3.58 -19.76 -7.92
C ALA A 29 4.10 -18.31 -7.94
N PRO A 30 4.61 -17.81 -9.08
CA PRO A 30 5.07 -16.44 -9.17
C PRO A 30 3.91 -15.46 -8.86
N PRO A 31 4.20 -14.31 -8.24
CA PRO A 31 3.19 -13.29 -8.00
C PRO A 31 2.58 -12.86 -9.35
N PRO A 32 1.28 -12.52 -9.38
CA PRO A 32 0.65 -12.04 -10.60
C PRO A 32 1.38 -10.81 -11.16
N PRO A 33 1.43 -10.65 -12.49
CA PRO A 33 2.08 -9.50 -13.11
C PRO A 33 1.48 -8.20 -12.59
N ALA A 34 2.33 -7.18 -12.38
CA ALA A 34 1.86 -5.83 -12.09
C ALA A 34 0.89 -5.40 -13.20
N PRO A 35 -0.29 -4.87 -12.87
CA PRO A 35 -1.26 -4.53 -13.91
C PRO A 35 -0.77 -3.35 -14.74
N VAL A 36 -1.25 -3.34 -15.98
CA VAL A 36 -0.99 -2.30 -16.97
C VAL A 36 -1.38 -0.93 -16.41
N PRO A 37 -0.53 0.11 -16.55
CA PRO A 37 -0.87 1.47 -16.18
C PRO A 37 -2.20 1.90 -16.83
N GLN A 38 -3.19 2.27 -16.01
CA GLN A 38 -4.48 2.74 -16.51
C GLN A 38 -4.34 4.21 -16.94
N GLN A 39 -4.64 4.53 -18.20
CA GLN A 39 -4.83 5.92 -18.62
C GLN A 39 -6.11 6.46 -18.00
N LEU A 40 -5.95 7.33 -17.00
CA LEU A 40 -7.02 8.03 -16.29
C LEU A 40 -6.99 9.51 -16.73
N PRO A 41 -8.10 10.26 -16.62
CA PRO A 41 -8.24 11.63 -17.14
C PRO A 41 -7.52 12.67 -16.26
N TYR A 42 -6.29 12.35 -15.88
CA TYR A 42 -5.41 13.09 -15.00
C TYR A 42 -4.76 14.25 -15.74
N ARG A 43 -4.75 15.43 -15.11
CA ARG A 43 -4.17 16.66 -15.63
C ARG A 43 -3.55 17.45 -14.48
N TRP A 44 -2.35 17.97 -14.73
CA TRP A 44 -1.74 18.95 -13.84
C TRP A 44 -2.62 20.20 -13.76
N THR A 45 -3.06 20.55 -12.56
CA THR A 45 -3.95 21.69 -12.34
C THR A 45 -3.18 22.91 -11.85
N GLN A 46 -2.43 22.83 -10.75
CA GLN A 46 -1.89 24.03 -10.07
C GLN A 46 -0.44 23.88 -9.55
N GLY A 47 0.24 22.77 -9.84
CA GLY A 47 1.67 22.60 -9.53
C GLY A 47 1.97 22.27 -8.06
N ASN A 48 0.95 22.01 -7.23
CA ASN A 48 1.14 21.63 -5.84
C ASN A 48 1.81 20.26 -5.71
N ALA A 49 1.41 19.29 -6.54
CA ALA A 49 1.99 17.95 -6.52
C ALA A 49 3.46 17.92 -6.98
N PRO A 50 3.86 18.59 -8.08
CA PRO A 50 5.27 18.74 -8.43
C PRO A 50 6.10 19.44 -7.34
N GLN A 51 5.55 20.48 -6.70
CA GLN A 51 6.23 21.12 -5.58
C GLN A 51 6.38 20.17 -4.39
N ALA A 52 5.33 19.42 -4.05
CA ALA A 52 5.38 18.45 -2.96
C ALA A 52 6.36 17.31 -3.20
N HIS A 53 6.49 16.87 -4.45
CA HIS A 53 7.53 15.93 -4.84
C HIS A 53 8.94 16.51 -4.62
N LYS A 54 9.18 17.76 -5.04
CA LYS A 54 10.48 18.44 -4.80
C LYS A 54 10.80 18.54 -3.31
N ASP A 55 9.84 18.93 -2.50
CA ASP A 55 10.02 19.04 -1.04
C ASP A 55 10.32 17.67 -0.42
N ALA A 56 9.68 16.60 -0.91
CA ALA A 56 9.94 15.25 -0.46
C ALA A 56 11.34 14.77 -0.84
N VAL A 57 11.80 15.08 -2.06
CA VAL A 57 13.16 14.79 -2.49
C VAL A 57 14.19 15.57 -1.68
N ALA A 58 13.91 16.84 -1.38
CA ALA A 58 14.79 17.65 -0.54
C ALA A 58 14.92 17.10 0.89
N LEU A 59 13.83 16.56 1.46
CA LEU A 59 13.82 16.04 2.83
C LEU A 59 14.35 14.62 2.95
N PHE A 60 14.02 13.73 2.01
CA PHE A 60 14.27 12.29 2.11
C PHE A 60 15.30 11.76 1.09
N GLY A 61 15.80 12.60 0.18
CA GLY A 61 16.53 12.16 -1.00
C GLY A 61 15.58 11.55 -2.05
N PRO A 62 16.10 10.82 -3.06
CA PRO A 62 15.27 10.20 -4.09
C PRO A 62 14.12 9.36 -3.51
N VAL A 63 12.88 9.77 -3.79
CA VAL A 63 11.67 9.15 -3.23
C VAL A 63 11.20 8.01 -4.15
N ALA A 64 11.76 6.81 -3.95
CA ALA A 64 11.39 5.58 -4.66
C ALA A 64 10.68 4.60 -3.72
N LEU A 65 9.41 4.87 -3.41
CA LEU A 65 8.60 4.08 -2.48
C LEU A 65 7.96 2.87 -3.16
N LYS A 66 7.98 1.71 -2.49
CA LYS A 66 7.21 0.53 -2.94
C LYS A 66 5.76 0.63 -2.46
N PRO A 67 4.81 -0.08 -3.08
CA PRO A 67 3.42 -0.09 -2.60
C PRO A 67 3.32 -0.47 -1.13
N GLY A 68 2.73 0.40 -0.31
CA GLY A 68 2.64 0.23 1.14
C GLY A 68 3.70 0.99 1.95
N ASP A 69 4.74 1.53 1.29
CA ASP A 69 5.77 2.30 1.97
C ASP A 69 5.31 3.74 2.25
N SER A 70 5.89 4.30 3.30
CA SER A 70 5.72 5.69 3.71
C SER A 70 6.92 6.17 4.52
N LEU A 71 7.21 7.47 4.47
CA LEU A 71 8.27 8.12 5.23
C LEU A 71 7.69 9.28 6.04
N TRP A 72 8.28 9.52 7.20
CA TRP A 72 7.96 10.65 8.08
C TRP A 72 9.22 11.44 8.36
N ALA A 73 9.08 12.76 8.46
CA ALA A 73 10.13 13.63 8.95
C ALA A 73 10.57 13.20 10.36
N PRO A 74 11.87 13.32 10.70
CA PRO A 74 12.37 12.97 12.04
C PRO A 74 11.76 13.84 13.13
N SER A 75 11.43 15.09 12.81
CA SER A 75 10.64 15.99 13.64
C SER A 75 9.52 16.62 12.82
N ILE A 76 8.34 16.75 13.44
CA ILE A 76 7.17 17.36 12.83
C ILE A 76 6.85 18.62 13.64
N PRO A 77 6.96 19.83 13.06
CA PRO A 77 6.67 21.05 13.78
C PRO A 77 5.16 21.24 14.01
N ASP A 78 4.83 22.18 14.87
CA ASP A 78 3.48 22.71 14.97
C ASP A 78 3.08 23.51 13.73
N GLY A 79 1.77 23.63 13.51
CA GLY A 79 1.20 24.35 12.38
C GLY A 79 -0.05 23.67 11.84
N GLU A 80 -0.75 24.37 10.95
CA GLU A 80 -1.91 23.82 10.27
C GLU A 80 -1.50 22.68 9.34
N ALA A 81 -2.28 21.60 9.34
CA ALA A 81 -2.05 20.51 8.41
C ALA A 81 -2.58 20.85 7.02
N LYS A 82 -1.85 20.45 5.99
CA LYS A 82 -2.25 20.53 4.57
C LYS A 82 -1.87 19.23 3.88
N ILE A 83 -2.76 18.73 3.03
CA ILE A 83 -2.57 17.50 2.27
C ILE A 83 -2.46 17.85 0.79
N VAL A 84 -1.53 17.19 0.10
CA VAL A 84 -1.45 17.15 -1.37
C VAL A 84 -1.46 15.69 -1.80
N ILE A 85 -2.31 15.34 -2.74
CA ILE A 85 -2.43 14.00 -3.32
C ILE A 85 -2.17 14.10 -4.81
N ASP A 86 -1.18 13.35 -5.28
CA ASP A 86 -0.81 13.23 -6.69
C ASP A 86 -1.31 11.89 -7.21
N LEU A 87 -2.31 11.92 -8.10
CA LEU A 87 -2.88 10.69 -8.66
C LEU A 87 -2.03 10.13 -9.81
N LEU A 88 -1.24 10.96 -10.52
CA LEU A 88 -0.31 10.51 -11.56
C LEU A 88 0.79 9.64 -10.96
N THR A 89 1.37 10.08 -9.84
CA THR A 89 2.46 9.32 -9.17
C THR A 89 1.97 8.42 -8.04
N GLN A 90 0.65 8.37 -7.77
CA GLN A 90 0.07 7.63 -6.65
C GLN A 90 0.76 7.94 -5.32
N THR A 91 0.96 9.23 -5.03
CA THR A 91 1.66 9.69 -3.83
C THR A 91 0.79 10.64 -2.99
N PHE A 92 0.88 10.50 -1.68
CA PHE A 92 0.23 11.34 -0.69
C PHE A 92 1.29 12.09 0.11
N TYR A 93 1.14 13.40 0.22
CA TYR A 93 2.01 14.29 0.97
C TYR A 93 1.21 14.97 2.08
N VAL A 94 1.79 15.05 3.27
CA VAL A 94 1.23 15.82 4.39
C VAL A 94 2.25 16.83 4.88
N TYR A 95 1.79 18.06 5.06
CA TYR A 95 2.52 19.19 5.59
C TYR A 95 2.02 19.56 6.97
N ARG A 96 2.89 20.20 7.75
CA ARG A 96 2.56 20.94 8.98
C ARG A 96 3.17 22.34 8.86
N GLY A 97 2.31 23.35 8.77
CA GLY A 97 2.71 24.66 8.26
C GLY A 97 3.23 24.54 6.82
N ASP A 98 4.38 25.14 6.55
CA ASP A 98 5.04 25.10 5.23
C ASP A 98 6.07 23.97 5.10
N ARG A 99 6.19 23.10 6.11
CA ARG A 99 7.19 22.02 6.13
C ARG A 99 6.53 20.68 5.83
N LEU A 100 7.12 19.91 4.91
CA LEU A 100 6.69 18.54 4.64
C LEU A 100 6.91 17.69 5.91
N ALA A 101 5.86 17.00 6.33
CA ALA A 101 5.85 16.14 7.51
C ALA A 101 5.93 14.66 7.13
N GLY A 102 5.35 14.25 6.00
CA GLY A 102 5.39 12.86 5.56
C GLY A 102 4.96 12.67 4.12
N VAL A 103 5.37 11.53 3.57
CA VAL A 103 5.04 11.06 2.21
C VAL A 103 4.65 9.59 2.25
N SER A 104 3.71 9.18 1.41
CA SER A 104 3.19 7.81 1.39
C SER A 104 2.72 7.41 0.00
N THR A 105 2.83 6.12 -0.31
CA THR A 105 2.14 5.55 -1.47
C THR A 105 0.63 5.48 -1.24
N ILE A 106 -0.14 5.51 -2.32
CA ILE A 106 -1.60 5.35 -2.28
C ILE A 106 -2.12 4.33 -3.28
N SER A 107 -3.41 4.02 -3.15
CA SER A 107 -4.21 3.44 -4.22
C SER A 107 -5.50 4.25 -4.38
N SER A 108 -5.59 5.01 -5.46
CA SER A 108 -6.74 5.86 -5.82
C SER A 108 -7.85 5.10 -6.55
N GLY A 109 -8.87 5.83 -7.01
CA GLY A 109 -9.98 5.33 -7.80
C GLY A 109 -9.58 4.76 -9.16
N LYS A 110 -10.05 3.55 -9.47
CA LYS A 110 -9.85 2.89 -10.78
C LYS A 110 -10.65 3.57 -11.90
N LYS A 111 -10.39 3.19 -13.14
CA LYS A 111 -11.17 3.65 -14.31
C LYS A 111 -12.70 3.49 -14.10
N GLY A 112 -13.45 4.55 -14.37
CA GLY A 112 -14.91 4.68 -14.16
C GLY A 112 -15.33 4.94 -12.71
N LYS A 113 -14.38 5.07 -11.78
CA LYS A 113 -14.54 5.40 -10.35
C LYS A 113 -13.39 6.29 -9.87
N GLU A 114 -12.97 7.20 -10.72
CA GLU A 114 -11.83 8.07 -10.51
C GLU A 114 -11.98 8.88 -9.21
N THR A 115 -10.86 9.05 -8.50
CA THR A 115 -10.78 10.03 -7.41
C THR A 115 -10.89 11.43 -8.02
N PRO A 116 -11.82 12.29 -7.55
CA PRO A 116 -12.02 13.59 -8.16
C PRO A 116 -10.88 14.54 -7.82
N LEU A 117 -10.36 15.23 -8.84
CA LEU A 117 -9.41 16.32 -8.68
C LEU A 117 -10.07 17.53 -8.01
N GLY A 118 -9.27 18.36 -7.37
CA GLY A 118 -9.72 19.67 -6.88
C GLY A 118 -9.21 20.05 -5.50
N PHE A 119 -9.83 21.11 -4.98
CA PHE A 119 -9.57 21.65 -3.66
C PHE A 119 -10.69 21.26 -2.72
N TRP A 120 -10.32 20.60 -1.63
CA TRP A 120 -11.22 20.03 -0.66
C TRP A 120 -10.79 20.41 0.75
N ALA A 121 -11.62 20.04 1.72
CA ALA A 121 -11.28 20.10 3.13
C ALA A 121 -11.81 18.85 3.82
N VAL A 122 -11.10 18.37 4.85
CA VAL A 122 -11.59 17.27 5.69
C VAL A 122 -12.91 17.70 6.36
N ARG A 123 -13.96 16.92 6.16
CA ARG A 123 -15.31 17.21 6.69
C ARG A 123 -15.65 16.34 7.89
N THR A 124 -15.31 15.05 7.81
CA THR A 124 -15.67 14.06 8.81
C THR A 124 -14.51 13.13 9.08
N LYS A 125 -14.33 12.74 10.34
CA LYS A 125 -13.28 11.82 10.77
C LYS A 125 -13.87 10.70 11.62
N LYS A 126 -13.49 9.45 11.32
CA LYS A 126 -13.85 8.27 12.13
C LYS A 126 -12.67 7.30 12.22
N VAL A 127 -12.28 6.92 13.43
CA VAL A 127 -11.26 5.88 13.65
C VAL A 127 -11.74 4.53 13.12
N LYS A 128 -12.99 4.15 13.43
CA LYS A 128 -13.67 2.96 12.91
C LYS A 128 -14.73 3.36 11.87
N GLY A 129 -14.28 3.74 10.68
CA GLY A 129 -15.16 4.09 9.56
C GLY A 129 -15.65 2.86 8.80
N PHE A 130 -16.78 2.99 8.09
CA PHE A 130 -17.36 1.94 7.26
C PHE A 130 -17.99 2.53 6.01
N SER A 131 -17.86 1.83 4.88
CA SER A 131 -18.50 2.22 3.62
C SER A 131 -19.96 1.79 3.58
N ARG A 132 -20.88 2.77 3.67
CA ARG A 132 -22.33 2.52 3.54
C ARG A 132 -22.72 1.98 2.15
N LYS A 133 -21.93 2.29 1.12
CA LYS A 133 -22.19 1.90 -0.27
C LYS A 133 -21.61 0.54 -0.65
N TYR A 134 -20.67 0.03 0.13
CA TYR A 134 -19.92 -1.19 -0.18
C TYR A 134 -19.97 -2.14 1.01
N ASP A 135 -21.17 -2.63 1.32
CA ASP A 135 -21.42 -3.69 2.32
C ASP A 135 -20.71 -3.48 3.66
N ASN A 136 -20.74 -2.25 4.18
CA ASN A 136 -20.02 -1.87 5.40
C ASN A 136 -18.53 -2.26 5.40
N ALA A 137 -17.87 -2.19 4.24
CA ALA A 137 -16.43 -2.44 4.16
C ALA A 137 -15.67 -1.49 5.11
N PRO A 138 -14.73 -2.00 5.92
CA PRO A 138 -14.03 -1.21 6.91
C PRO A 138 -13.16 -0.15 6.25
N MET A 139 -13.19 1.06 6.83
CA MET A 139 -12.35 2.20 6.48
C MET A 139 -11.65 2.71 7.75
N PRO A 140 -10.58 2.05 8.22
CA PRO A 140 -9.88 2.49 9.42
C PRO A 140 -9.25 3.88 9.21
N TYR A 141 -9.32 4.74 10.23
CA TYR A 141 -8.82 6.12 10.19
C TYR A 141 -9.38 6.93 9.02
N MET A 142 -10.68 6.75 8.76
CA MET A 142 -11.41 7.40 7.68
C MET A 142 -11.47 8.91 7.88
N GLN A 143 -11.15 9.63 6.80
CA GLN A 143 -11.31 11.08 6.70
C GLN A 143 -12.01 11.41 5.38
N MET A 144 -13.30 11.75 5.46
CA MET A 144 -14.09 12.16 4.30
C MET A 144 -13.83 13.61 3.96
N TYR A 145 -13.67 13.91 2.67
CA TYR A 145 -13.40 15.26 2.18
C TYR A 145 -14.45 15.78 1.18
N ASP A 146 -15.36 14.92 0.73
CA ASP A 146 -16.48 15.32 -0.13
C ASP A 146 -17.85 14.97 0.48
N GLU A 147 -18.91 15.33 -0.22
CA GLU A 147 -20.30 15.04 0.16
C GLU A 147 -20.78 13.67 -0.33
N LYS A 148 -20.09 13.09 -1.30
CA LYS A 148 -20.45 11.79 -1.92
C LYS A 148 -19.89 10.60 -1.13
N GLY A 149 -19.17 10.86 -0.04
CA GLY A 149 -18.62 9.85 0.87
C GLY A 149 -17.24 9.35 0.48
N ILE A 150 -16.52 10.07 -0.39
CA ILE A 150 -15.13 9.79 -0.73
C ILE A 150 -14.22 10.26 0.40
N ALA A 151 -13.28 9.38 0.76
CA ALA A 151 -12.39 9.56 1.89
C ALA A 151 -10.96 9.13 1.54
N PHE A 152 -10.00 9.55 2.37
CA PHE A 152 -8.77 8.80 2.56
C PHE A 152 -8.82 7.99 3.85
N HIS A 153 -8.32 6.76 3.79
CA HIS A 153 -8.41 5.79 4.89
C HIS A 153 -7.38 4.66 4.69
N ALA A 154 -7.13 3.86 5.74
CA ALA A 154 -6.28 2.67 5.60
C ALA A 154 -6.94 1.63 4.68
N GLY A 155 -6.15 0.95 3.84
CA GLY A 155 -6.68 -0.10 2.97
C GLY A 155 -5.59 -0.89 2.23
N LYS A 156 -6.00 -1.73 1.27
CA LYS A 156 -5.08 -2.50 0.42
C LYS A 156 -4.47 -1.60 -0.66
N LEU A 157 -3.14 -1.63 -0.78
CA LEU A 157 -2.37 -0.86 -1.77
C LEU A 157 -1.71 -1.83 -2.75
N PRO A 158 -2.35 -2.16 -3.88
CA PRO A 158 -1.80 -3.13 -4.82
C PRO A 158 -0.78 -2.51 -5.79
N GLY A 159 -0.43 -1.23 -5.63
CA GLY A 159 0.53 -0.50 -6.47
C GLY A 159 -0.07 0.23 -7.68
N TYR A 160 -1.40 0.31 -7.76
CA TYR A 160 -2.13 0.97 -8.84
C TYR A 160 -3.51 1.45 -8.36
N PRO A 161 -4.18 2.34 -9.13
CA PRO A 161 -5.55 2.76 -8.85
C PRO A 161 -6.52 1.57 -8.84
N ALA A 162 -7.12 1.29 -7.70
CA ALA A 162 -7.94 0.09 -7.50
C ALA A 162 -9.18 0.33 -6.63
N SER A 163 -9.40 1.56 -6.17
CA SER A 163 -10.52 1.93 -5.33
C SER A 163 -11.76 2.30 -6.13
N HIS A 164 -12.85 2.55 -5.41
CA HIS A 164 -14.09 3.09 -5.97
C HIS A 164 -14.21 4.62 -5.76
N GLY A 165 -13.08 5.30 -5.63
CA GLY A 165 -12.97 6.76 -5.47
C GLY A 165 -12.10 7.17 -4.28
N CYS A 166 -12.16 6.40 -3.18
CA CYS A 166 -11.35 6.67 -1.98
C CYS A 166 -9.84 6.59 -2.25
N VAL A 167 -9.05 7.27 -1.43
CA VAL A 167 -7.60 7.19 -1.46
C VAL A 167 -7.14 6.27 -0.32
N ARG A 168 -6.65 5.08 -0.67
CA ARG A 168 -6.19 4.10 0.34
C ARG A 168 -4.76 4.37 0.75
N LEU A 169 -4.48 4.28 2.04
CA LEU A 169 -3.18 4.52 2.66
C LEU A 169 -2.68 3.29 3.43
N PRO A 170 -1.36 3.17 3.69
CA PRO A 170 -0.83 2.22 4.66
C PRO A 170 -1.42 2.47 6.05
N LEU A 171 -1.70 1.42 6.82
CA LEU A 171 -2.41 1.53 8.10
C LEU A 171 -1.70 2.47 9.10
N LYS A 172 -0.39 2.27 9.31
CA LYS A 172 0.41 3.08 10.24
C LYS A 172 0.47 4.55 9.81
N PHE A 173 0.54 4.81 8.50
CA PHE A 173 0.52 6.16 7.98
C PHE A 173 -0.85 6.82 8.20
N ALA A 174 -1.94 6.10 7.91
CA ALA A 174 -3.30 6.60 8.11
C ALA A 174 -3.59 6.94 9.58
N GLU A 175 -3.11 6.12 10.52
CA GLU A 175 -3.20 6.36 11.96
C GLU A 175 -2.51 7.66 12.37
N ARG A 176 -1.23 7.81 12.01
CA ARG A 176 -0.47 9.02 12.34
C ARG A 176 -1.04 10.27 11.66
N LEU A 177 -1.42 10.16 10.39
CA LEU A 177 -2.11 11.22 9.66
C LEU A 177 -3.41 11.65 10.36
N TYR A 178 -4.17 10.70 10.91
CA TYR A 178 -5.40 10.99 11.63
C TYR A 178 -5.14 11.86 12.85
N GLY A 179 -4.04 11.67 13.58
CA GLY A 179 -3.65 12.54 14.68
C GLY A 179 -3.21 13.95 14.26
N LEU A 180 -2.60 14.10 13.08
CA LEU A 180 -2.06 15.38 12.61
C LEU A 180 -3.10 16.33 12.00
N THR A 181 -4.23 15.78 11.56
CA THR A 181 -5.24 16.49 10.76
C THR A 181 -6.49 16.79 11.60
N LYS A 182 -7.29 17.76 11.18
CA LYS A 182 -8.56 18.12 11.82
C LYS A 182 -9.63 18.38 10.76
N ILE A 183 -10.88 18.51 11.19
CA ILE A 183 -11.93 19.04 10.30
C ILE A 183 -11.49 20.42 9.81
N GLY A 184 -11.62 20.68 8.51
CA GLY A 184 -11.13 21.88 7.85
C GLY A 184 -9.71 21.78 7.30
N THR A 185 -8.94 20.71 7.61
CA THR A 185 -7.62 20.48 7.00
C THR A 185 -7.76 20.50 5.47
N LYS A 186 -6.97 21.35 4.81
CA LYS A 186 -6.98 21.51 3.35
C LYS A 186 -6.46 20.24 2.68
N VAL A 187 -7.13 19.82 1.61
CA VAL A 187 -6.78 18.65 0.80
C VAL A 187 -6.77 19.07 -0.66
N ILE A 188 -5.63 18.96 -1.31
CA ILE A 188 -5.44 19.29 -2.72
C ILE A 188 -5.22 17.98 -3.46
N ILE A 189 -6.02 17.72 -4.50
CA ILE A 189 -5.89 16.51 -5.32
C ILE A 189 -5.60 16.96 -6.76
N GLU A 190 -4.41 16.60 -7.23
CA GLU A 190 -3.91 16.92 -8.57
C GLU A 190 -3.37 15.69 -9.28
N GLY A 191 -2.97 15.91 -10.53
CA GLY A 191 -2.50 14.87 -11.43
C GLY A 191 -3.70 14.10 -11.91
#